data_AF-A0A0Q7IQZ1-F1
#
_entry.id   AF-A0A0Q7IQZ1-F1
#
_cell.length_a   1.000
_cell.length_b   1.000
_cell.length_c   1.000
_cell.angle_alpha   90.00
_cell.angle_beta   90.00
_cell.angle_gamma   90.00
#
_symmetry.space_group_name_H-M   'P 1'
#
loop_
_entity.id
_entity.type
_entity.pdbx_description
1 polymer ?
#
loop_
_entity_poly.entity_id
_entity_poly.type
_entity_poly.pdbx_seq_one_letter_code
_entity_poly.pdbx_strand_id
1 'polypeptide(L)' 'MPKYANLSAEATEFLRQKTGSSHLECYTYIDPERGEDSFFIVKTINKVIQVSFAEMTYDPSSYQSLMEGLYRAIYE' A
#
# COMPACT_ATOMS: atom_id res chain seq x y z
N MET A 1 -1.45 -3.09 16.14
CA MET A 1 -1.89 -2.96 14.74
C MET A 1 -3.32 -3.47 14.66
N PRO A 2 -4.24 -2.81 13.92
CA PRO A 2 -5.62 -3.29 13.85
C PRO A 2 -5.61 -4.69 13.25
N LYS A 3 -6.42 -5.59 13.80
CA LYS A 3 -6.42 -7.05 13.55
C LYS A 3 -6.77 -7.48 12.10
N TYR A 4 -6.77 -6.56 11.14
CA TYR A 4 -7.40 -6.74 9.84
C TYR A 4 -6.48 -6.47 8.63
N ALA A 5 -5.41 -5.68 8.79
CA ALA A 5 -4.45 -5.44 7.69
C ALA A 5 -3.41 -6.57 7.64
N ASN A 6 -3.29 -7.23 6.50
CA ASN A 6 -2.36 -8.34 6.29
C ASN A 6 -1.09 -7.86 5.61
N LEU A 7 0.06 -8.45 5.95
CA LEU A 7 1.31 -8.13 5.25
C LEU A 7 1.15 -8.51 3.77
N SER A 8 1.36 -7.53 2.88
CA SER A 8 1.43 -7.77 1.45
C SER A 8 2.90 -7.93 1.06
N ALA A 9 3.31 -9.18 0.83
CA ALA A 9 4.68 -9.50 0.43
C ALA A 9 5.03 -8.82 -0.91
N GLU A 10 4.10 -8.84 -1.86
CA GLU A 10 4.27 -8.27 -3.19
C GLU A 10 4.40 -6.73 -3.12
N ALA A 11 3.50 -6.04 -2.42
CA ALA A 11 3.59 -4.58 -2.23
C ALA A 11 4.83 -4.17 -1.45
N THR A 12 5.24 -4.99 -0.49
CA THR A 12 6.48 -4.77 0.25
C THR A 12 7.69 -4.85 -0.69
N GLU A 13 7.80 -5.91 -1.48
CA GLU A 13 8.92 -6.11 -2.39
C GLU A 13 8.99 -5.01 -3.46
N PHE A 14 7.87 -4.68 -4.08
CA PHE A 14 7.80 -3.60 -5.08
C PHE A 14 8.28 -2.26 -4.52
N LEU A 15 7.78 -1.85 -3.34
CA LEU A 15 8.20 -0.59 -2.73
C LEU A 15 9.68 -0.62 -2.32
N ARG A 16 10.20 -1.78 -1.87
CA ARG A 16 11.64 -1.95 -1.60
C ARG A 16 12.47 -1.81 -2.87
N GLN A 17 12.04 -2.37 -3.99
CA GLN A 17 12.73 -2.25 -5.27
C GLN A 17 12.75 -0.79 -5.77
N LYS A 18 11.64 -0.06 -5.62
CA LYS A 18 11.54 1.36 -6.03
C LYS A 18 12.35 2.31 -5.14
N THR A 19 12.40 2.04 -3.82
CA THR A 19 12.99 2.98 -2.84
C THR A 19 14.39 2.57 -2.35
N GLY A 20 14.80 1.32 -2.56
CA GLY A 20 16.01 0.74 -1.98
C GLY A 20 15.94 0.47 -0.46
N SER A 21 14.80 0.72 0.20
CA SER A 21 14.69 0.62 1.66
C SER A 21 14.33 -0.79 2.14
N SER A 22 15.31 -1.57 2.58
CA SER A 22 15.11 -2.96 3.07
C SER A 22 14.21 -3.10 4.31
N HIS A 23 13.97 -2.03 5.06
CA HIS A 23 13.19 -2.05 6.30
C HIS A 23 11.72 -1.62 6.11
N LEU A 24 11.29 -1.42 4.86
CA LEU A 24 9.91 -1.07 4.55
C LEU A 24 9.04 -2.33 4.61
N GLU A 25 7.86 -2.23 5.22
CA GLU A 25 6.81 -3.26 5.21
C GLU A 25 5.51 -2.61 4.73
N CYS A 26 4.81 -3.29 3.82
CA CYS A 26 3.51 -2.85 3.32
C CYS A 26 2.44 -3.86 3.75
N TYR A 27 1.40 -3.35 4.39
CA TYR A 27 0.23 -4.10 4.78
C TYR A 27 -0.97 -3.62 3.96
N THR A 28 -1.91 -4.51 3.71
CA THR A 28 -3.12 -4.22 2.95
C THR A 28 -4.33 -4.67 3.74
N TYR A 29 -5.32 -3.80 3.80
CA TYR A 29 -6.67 -4.14 4.21
C TYR A 29 -7.59 -3.96 3.01
N ILE A 30 -8.37 -5.01 2.71
CA ILE A 30 -9.40 -4.97 1.68
C ILE A 30 -10.74 -5.14 2.38
N ASP A 31 -11.60 -4.15 2.23
CA ASP A 31 -12.99 -4.24 2.65
C ASP A 31 -13.79 -4.98 1.56
N PRO A 32 -14.44 -6.11 1.88
CA PRO A 32 -15.15 -6.92 0.90
C PRO A 32 -16.48 -6.30 0.43
N GLU A 33 -17.03 -5.35 1.18
CA GLU A 33 -18.30 -4.69 0.87
C GLU A 33 -18.08 -3.31 0.23
N ARG A 34 -17.01 -2.62 0.62
CA ARG A 34 -16.72 -1.23 0.24
C ARG A 34 -15.26 -1.04 -0.13
N GLY A 35 -14.92 -1.31 -1.39
CA GLY A 35 -13.54 -1.19 -1.89
C GLY A 35 -12.88 0.18 -1.64
N GLU A 36 -13.66 1.26 -1.56
CA GLU A 36 -13.21 2.62 -1.20
C GLU A 36 -12.65 2.74 0.23
N ASP A 37 -13.14 1.91 1.15
CA ASP A 37 -12.67 1.83 2.54
C ASP A 37 -11.41 0.94 2.68
N SER A 38 -10.92 0.37 1.57
CA SER A 38 -9.66 -0.38 1.51
C SER A 38 -8.45 0.57 1.59
N PHE A 39 -7.37 0.10 2.19
CA PHE A 39 -6.17 0.91 2.37
C PHE A 39 -4.89 0.09 2.45
N PHE A 40 -3.77 0.76 2.17
CA PHE A 40 -2.43 0.29 2.51
C PHE A 40 -1.93 0.94 3.80
N ILE A 41 -1.11 0.20 4.54
CA ILE A 41 -0.26 0.74 5.59
C ILE A 41 1.18 0.47 5.21
N VAL A 42 1.95 1.53 4.97
CA VAL A 42 3.39 1.45 4.72
C VAL A 42 4.13 1.86 5.99
N LYS A 43 4.88 0.91 6.54
CA LYS A 43 5.71 1.10 7.73
C LYS A 43 7.17 1.13 7.32
N THR A 44 7.87 2.16 7.76
CA THR A 44 9.32 2.30 7.68
C THR A 44 9.90 2.32 9.11
N ILE A 45 11.21 2.47 9.24
CA ILE A 45 11.88 2.56 10.55
C ILE A 45 11.33 3.72 11.39
N ASN A 46 11.01 4.85 10.74
CA ASN A 46 10.73 6.10 11.44
C ASN A 46 9.28 6.58 11.27
N LYS A 47 8.49 5.97 10.38
CA LYS A 47 7.17 6.46 10.01
C LYS A 47 6.22 5.32 9.66
N VAL A 48 4.94 5.52 10.00
CA VAL A 48 3.82 4.74 9.50
C VAL A 48 2.95 5.66 8.66
N ILE A 49 2.61 5.22 7.46
CA ILE A 49 1.81 5.96 6.48
C ILE A 49 0.63 5.07 6.12
N GLN A 50 -0.58 5.61 6.23
CA GLN A 50 -1.78 4.96 5.71
C GLN A 50 -2.17 5.65 4.40
N VAL A 51 -2.53 4.88 3.38
CA VAL A 51 -2.95 5.38 2.07
C VAL A 51 -4.26 4.71 1.71
N SER A 52 -5.34 5.49 1.60
CA SER A 52 -6.65 4.97 1.19
C SER A 52 -6.67 4.69 -0.32
N PHE A 53 -7.38 3.66 -0.73
CA PHE A 53 -7.62 3.40 -2.16
C PHE A 53 -8.41 4.54 -2.79
N ALA A 54 -9.31 5.18 -2.05
CA ALA A 54 -10.07 6.34 -2.52
C ALA A 54 -9.19 7.57 -2.82
N GLU A 55 -7.99 7.65 -2.24
CA GLU A 55 -7.05 8.75 -2.44
C GLU A 55 -6.07 8.49 -3.60
N MET A 56 -6.07 7.28 -4.15
CA MET A 56 -5.18 6.87 -5.23
C MET A 56 -5.87 6.89 -6.58
N THR A 57 -5.16 7.34 -7.60
CA THR A 57 -5.56 7.10 -8.99
C THR A 57 -4.93 5.80 -9.48
N TYR A 58 -5.75 4.80 -9.80
CA TYR A 58 -5.31 3.52 -10.34
C TYR A 58 -6.39 2.87 -11.20
N ASP A 59 -6.00 1.92 -12.06
CA ASP A 59 -6.91 1.04 -12.80
C ASP A 59 -7.31 -0.16 -11.91
N PRO A 60 -8.60 -0.33 -11.55
CA PRO A 60 -9.07 -1.44 -10.71
C PRO A 60 -8.85 -2.83 -11.30
N SER A 61 -8.66 -2.93 -12.62
CA SER A 61 -8.37 -4.20 -13.30
C SER A 61 -6.88 -4.57 -13.28
N SER A 62 -6.01 -3.68 -12.79
CA SER A 62 -4.56 -3.84 -12.81
C SER A 62 -3.96 -3.67 -11.43
N TYR A 63 -3.50 -4.78 -10.85
CA TYR A 63 -2.77 -4.75 -9.58
C TYR A 63 -1.50 -3.90 -9.68
N GLN A 64 -0.78 -3.96 -10.79
CA GLN A 64 0.40 -3.14 -11.02
C GLN A 64 0.06 -1.64 -10.98
N SER A 65 -1.07 -1.22 -11.57
CA SER A 65 -1.51 0.17 -11.50
C SER A 65 -1.79 0.62 -10.07
N LEU A 66 -2.34 -0.27 -9.23
CA LEU A 66 -2.58 0.00 -7.81
C LEU A 66 -1.26 0.19 -7.05
N MET A 67 -0.25 -0.63 -7.32
CA MET A 67 1.08 -0.50 -6.70
C MET A 67 1.80 0.78 -7.11
N GLU A 68 1.75 1.14 -8.40
CA GLU A 68 2.31 2.40 -8.88
C GLU A 68 1.56 3.60 -8.26
N GLY A 69 0.23 3.52 -8.14
CA GLY A 69 -0.58 4.52 -7.44
C GLY A 69 -0.16 4.70 -5.97
N LEU A 70 0.09 3.59 -5.27
CA LEU A 70 0.59 3.59 -3.89
C LEU A 70 1.96 4.28 -3.80
N TYR A 71 2.89 3.95 -4.70
CA TYR A 71 4.21 4.59 -4.71
C TYR A 71 4.10 6.10 -4.90
N ARG A 72 3.31 6.55 -5.87
CA ARG A 72 3.09 7.98 -6.13
C ARG A 72 2.47 8.68 -4.93
N ALA A 73 1.42 8.11 -4.33
CA ALA A 73 0.76 8.72 -3.17
C ALA A 73 1.67 8.94 -1.95
N ILE A 74 2.79 8.22 -1.85
CA ILE A 74 3.74 8.34 -0.74
C ILE A 74 4.92 9.26 -1.07
N TYR A 75 5.38 9.24 -2.33
CA TYR A 75 6.68 9.80 -2.71
C TYR A 75 6.63 10.90 -3.78
N GLU A 76 5.47 11.16 -4.39
CA GLU A 76 5.24 12.26 -5.34
C GLU A 76 4.22 13.27 -4.79
#